data_AF-B6WRT5-F1
#
_entry.id   AF-B6WRT5-F1
#
_cell.length_a   1.000
_cell.length_b   1.000
_cell.length_c   1.000
_cell.angle_alpha   90.00
_cell.angle_beta   90.00
_cell.angle_gamma   90.00
#
_symmetry.space_group_name_H-M   'P 1'
#
loop_
_entity.id
_entity.type
_entity.pdbx_description
1 polymer ?
#
loop_
_entity_poly.entity_id
_entity_poly.type
_entity_poly.pdbx_seq_one_letter_code
_entity_poly.pdbx_strand_id
1 'polypeptide(L)'
;MVTTRLSRILLAGLVCLFVLPLFSFSVRADEQSEAQFFAPTKESPYEGIPGRLRYNVRIVLVEQDKQGNYIARRDSSTVSKRQLAATVIAAARYYAQEKRAAVVSITLDSQPGPAFGKTVLATATYAPDGKGVSGSDDWTWNTLQATPRGLTAQELKIQCLWGEMRGKFQVDGSTDERRLKAAIAKKLKIPAEKVMLNPVFPEPFPQEWTR
;
A
#
# COMPACT_ATOMS: atom_id res chain seq x y z
N MET A 1 -42.03 23.35 20.35
CA MET A 1 -42.54 23.08 18.98
C MET A 1 -41.35 23.19 18.03
N VAL A 2 -40.95 22.04 17.48
CA VAL A 2 -39.76 21.84 16.65
C VAL A 2 -40.08 22.24 15.21
N THR A 3 -39.20 22.98 14.54
CA THR A 3 -38.80 22.67 13.16
C THR A 3 -37.46 23.31 12.84
N THR A 4 -36.50 22.42 12.65
CA THR A 4 -35.14 22.55 12.12
C THR A 4 -35.10 22.98 10.65
N ARG A 5 -33.99 23.59 10.22
CA ARG A 5 -33.32 23.26 8.95
C ARG A 5 -31.85 23.69 8.99
N LEU A 6 -31.03 22.73 9.40
CA LEU A 6 -29.58 22.73 9.26
C LEU A 6 -29.18 22.28 7.84
N SER A 7 -28.02 22.79 7.43
CA SER A 7 -27.00 22.12 6.63
C SER A 7 -27.28 21.86 5.15
N ARG A 8 -26.62 22.68 4.32
CA ARG A 8 -26.28 22.38 2.94
C ARG A 8 -24.75 22.40 2.80
N ILE A 9 -24.24 21.32 2.20
CA ILE A 9 -22.98 21.21 1.44
C ILE A 9 -21.73 20.87 2.26
N LEU A 10 -21.48 19.57 2.39
CA LEU A 10 -20.15 18.96 2.37
C LEU A 10 -20.34 17.53 1.84
N LEU A 11 -20.22 17.36 0.52
CA LEU A 11 -20.15 16.05 -0.12
C LEU A 11 -19.17 16.13 -1.29
N ALA A 12 -17.92 15.76 -1.03
CA ALA A 12 -16.92 15.45 -2.04
C ALA A 12 -16.27 14.12 -1.61
N GLY A 13 -16.69 13.01 -2.20
CA GLY A 13 -15.78 12.23 -3.04
C GLY A 13 -15.45 10.87 -2.42
N LEU A 14 -16.47 10.02 -2.24
CA LEU A 14 -16.30 8.59 -1.96
C LEU A 14 -16.86 7.83 -3.18
N VAL A 15 -16.00 7.27 -4.02
CA VAL A 15 -16.41 6.55 -5.23
C VAL A 15 -16.21 5.05 -5.00
N CYS A 16 -17.32 4.35 -4.76
CA CYS A 16 -17.45 2.90 -4.98
C CYS A 16 -18.68 2.71 -5.86
N LEU A 17 -18.49 2.33 -7.14
CA LEU A 17 -19.58 1.96 -8.03
C LEU A 17 -19.74 0.43 -7.99
N PHE A 18 -20.89 0.01 -7.46
CA PHE A 18 -21.38 -1.36 -7.42
C PHE A 18 -21.62 -1.91 -8.83
N VAL A 19 -21.15 -3.13 -9.11
CA VAL A 19 -21.60 -3.96 -10.23
C VAL A 19 -22.41 -5.12 -9.63
N LEU A 20 -23.67 -5.28 -10.06
CA LEU A 20 -24.56 -6.37 -9.65
C LEU A 20 -24.29 -7.64 -10.50
N PRO A 21 -24.35 -8.85 -9.94
CA PRO A 21 -24.05 -10.08 -10.67
C PRO A 21 -25.32 -10.74 -11.21
N LEU A 22 -25.26 -11.21 -12.46
CA LEU A 22 -26.05 -12.33 -12.94
C LEU A 22 -25.05 -13.35 -13.49
N PHE A 23 -25.17 -14.59 -12.99
CA PHE A 23 -24.57 -15.87 -13.41
C PHE A 23 -23.88 -16.60 -12.26
N SER A 24 -24.61 -17.58 -11.71
CA SER A 24 -24.09 -18.60 -10.82
C SER A 24 -23.38 -19.68 -11.64
N PHE A 25 -22.11 -19.96 -11.35
CA PHE A 25 -21.47 -21.28 -11.17
C PHE A 25 -19.94 -21.06 -11.06
N SER A 26 -19.35 -21.48 -9.94
CA SER A 26 -17.92 -21.33 -9.52
C SER A 26 -17.52 -20.10 -8.67
N VAL A 27 -18.27 -19.80 -7.60
CA VAL A 27 -17.91 -18.75 -6.62
C VAL A 27 -17.08 -19.33 -5.46
N ARG A 28 -15.85 -19.79 -5.72
CA ARG A 28 -14.90 -20.09 -4.62
C ARG A 28 -13.44 -19.73 -4.93
N ALA A 29 -13.09 -19.49 -6.20
CA ALA A 29 -11.72 -19.16 -6.59
C ALA A 29 -11.44 -17.65 -6.70
N ASP A 30 -12.46 -16.80 -6.79
CA ASP A 30 -12.27 -15.39 -7.19
C ASP A 30 -12.30 -14.36 -6.05
N GLU A 31 -12.93 -14.64 -4.90
CA GLU A 31 -12.93 -13.70 -3.75
C GLU A 31 -11.52 -13.43 -3.18
N GLN A 32 -10.58 -14.38 -3.34
CA GLN A 32 -9.19 -14.21 -2.90
C GLN A 32 -8.32 -13.42 -3.90
N SER A 33 -8.90 -12.94 -5.01
CA SER A 33 -8.20 -12.16 -6.05
C SER A 33 -8.51 -10.66 -5.98
N GLU A 34 -9.48 -10.24 -5.18
CA GLU A 34 -9.96 -8.85 -5.17
C GLU A 34 -8.98 -7.85 -4.54
N ALA A 35 -8.94 -6.66 -5.14
CA ALA A 35 -8.23 -5.51 -4.60
C ALA A 35 -8.79 -5.13 -3.22
N GLN A 36 -7.91 -4.82 -2.29
CA GLN A 36 -8.29 -4.40 -0.95
C GLN A 36 -8.58 -2.90 -0.90
N PHE A 37 -9.33 -2.45 0.10
CA PHE A 37 -9.49 -1.01 0.35
C PHE A 37 -8.14 -0.35 0.66
N PHE A 38 -7.88 0.77 -0.01
CA PHE A 38 -6.65 1.54 0.16
C PHE A 38 -6.94 3.04 0.23
N ALA A 39 -5.99 3.79 0.79
CA ALA A 39 -5.97 5.25 0.75
C ALA A 39 -4.56 5.78 0.41
N PRO A 40 -4.44 6.88 -0.36
CA PRO A 40 -3.15 7.50 -0.62
C PRO A 40 -2.57 8.17 0.62
N THR A 41 -1.26 8.09 0.78
CA THR A 41 -0.48 8.79 1.82
C THR A 41 0.52 9.78 1.22
N LYS A 42 0.86 9.63 -0.07
CA LYS A 42 1.67 10.57 -0.83
C LYS A 42 1.33 10.45 -2.31
N GLU A 43 1.13 11.58 -2.97
CA GLU A 43 0.99 11.70 -4.42
C GLU A 43 1.99 12.75 -4.89
N SER A 44 2.72 12.47 -5.97
CA SER A 44 3.67 13.43 -6.54
C SER A 44 3.87 13.21 -8.04
N PRO A 45 3.66 14.25 -8.87
CA PRO A 45 4.04 14.22 -10.27
C PRO A 45 5.57 14.31 -10.43
N TYR A 46 6.08 13.75 -11.51
CA TYR A 46 7.46 13.86 -11.96
C TYR A 46 7.48 13.87 -13.48
N GLU A 47 8.13 14.86 -14.07
CA GLU A 47 8.29 14.96 -15.52
C GLU A 47 9.75 15.22 -15.86
N GLY A 48 10.59 14.18 -15.69
CA GLY A 48 11.98 14.22 -16.13
C GLY A 48 12.17 14.00 -17.63
N ILE A 49 11.13 13.48 -18.31
CA ILE A 49 11.10 13.26 -19.76
C ILE A 49 10.01 14.19 -20.30
N PRO A 50 10.35 15.18 -21.16
CA PRO A 50 9.38 16.16 -21.65
C PRO A 50 8.14 15.52 -22.26
N GLY A 51 6.95 15.93 -21.81
CA GLY A 51 5.68 15.41 -22.30
C GLY A 51 5.35 13.98 -21.84
N ARG A 52 6.14 13.40 -20.93
CA ARG A 52 5.90 12.07 -20.37
C ARG A 52 5.75 12.15 -18.84
N LEU A 53 4.57 12.61 -18.42
CA LEU A 53 4.20 12.71 -17.01
C LEU A 53 4.24 11.33 -16.33
N ARG A 54 5.06 11.21 -15.29
CA ARG A 54 5.06 10.10 -14.33
C ARG A 54 4.34 10.53 -13.04
N TYR A 55 3.41 9.71 -12.57
CA TYR A 55 2.74 9.93 -11.29
C TYR A 55 3.15 8.87 -10.28
N ASN A 56 3.79 9.28 -9.18
CA ASN A 56 4.22 8.38 -8.13
C ASN A 56 3.26 8.47 -6.94
N VAL A 57 2.72 7.33 -6.52
CA VAL A 57 1.74 7.26 -5.43
C VAL A 57 2.17 6.23 -4.39
N ARG A 58 2.13 6.63 -3.11
CA ARG A 58 2.21 5.71 -1.98
C ARG A 58 0.82 5.54 -1.38
N ILE A 59 0.38 4.30 -1.24
CA ILE A 59 -0.91 3.93 -0.66
C ILE A 59 -0.70 3.03 0.57
N VAL A 60 -1.73 2.90 1.40
CA VAL A 60 -1.78 1.95 2.53
C VAL A 60 -3.11 1.22 2.52
N LEU A 61 -3.16 0.02 3.10
CA LEU A 61 -4.42 -0.69 3.34
C LEU A 61 -5.21 -0.02 4.45
N VAL A 62 -6.53 0.07 4.28
CA VAL A 62 -7.45 0.63 5.27
C VAL A 62 -8.61 -0.32 5.57
N GLU A 63 -9.21 -0.15 6.74
CA GLU A 63 -10.43 -0.86 7.16
C GLU A 63 -11.34 0.10 7.94
N GLN A 64 -12.62 -0.23 8.07
CA GLN A 64 -13.55 0.54 8.90
C GLN A 64 -13.44 0.10 10.37
N ASP A 65 -13.41 1.06 11.29
CA ASP A 65 -13.58 0.79 12.71
C ASP A 65 -15.06 0.57 13.07
N LYS A 66 -15.35 0.34 14.36
CA LYS A 66 -16.71 0.10 14.85
C LYS A 66 -17.65 1.31 14.67
N GLN A 67 -17.08 2.48 14.41
CA GLN A 67 -17.79 3.74 14.20
C GLN A 67 -17.95 4.07 12.71
N GLY A 68 -17.46 3.22 11.81
CA GLY A 68 -17.50 3.41 10.36
C GLY A 68 -16.40 4.33 9.82
N ASN A 69 -15.42 4.73 10.65
CA ASN A 69 -14.29 5.53 10.18
C ASN A 69 -13.25 4.65 9.53
N TYR A 70 -12.67 5.12 8.42
CA TYR A 70 -11.53 4.44 7.81
C TYR A 70 -10.26 4.72 8.60
N ILE A 71 -9.57 3.65 8.97
CA ILE A 71 -8.29 3.66 9.67
C ILE A 71 -7.29 2.79 8.93
N ALA A 72 -5.99 2.96 9.21
CA ALA A 72 -4.98 2.03 8.72
C ALA A 72 -5.30 0.61 9.23
N ARG A 73 -5.21 -0.36 8.32
CA ARG A 73 -5.56 -1.76 8.63
C ARG A 73 -4.69 -2.29 9.76
N ARG A 74 -5.32 -2.74 10.85
CA ARG A 74 -4.65 -3.13 12.10
C ARG A 74 -3.88 -4.44 11.97
N ASP A 75 -4.35 -5.32 11.10
CA ASP A 75 -3.71 -6.59 10.76
C ASP A 75 -3.99 -6.94 9.30
N SER A 76 -2.91 -7.17 8.54
CA SER A 76 -2.96 -7.56 7.13
C SER A 76 -2.33 -8.92 6.87
N SER A 77 -1.99 -9.69 7.92
CA SER A 77 -1.32 -10.99 7.78
C SER A 77 -2.14 -12.03 7.01
N THR A 78 -3.46 -11.86 6.97
CA THR A 78 -4.40 -12.70 6.20
C THR A 78 -4.60 -12.22 4.77
N VAL A 79 -4.06 -11.05 4.40
CA VAL A 79 -4.13 -10.54 3.03
C VAL A 79 -3.08 -11.27 2.20
N SER A 80 -3.52 -11.94 1.13
CA SER A 80 -2.66 -12.76 0.29
C SER A 80 -1.78 -11.93 -0.64
N LYS A 81 -0.68 -12.52 -1.14
CA LYS A 81 0.13 -11.95 -2.22
C LYS A 81 -0.71 -11.48 -3.42
N ARG A 82 -1.74 -12.27 -3.78
CA ARG A 82 -2.64 -11.96 -4.91
C ARG A 82 -3.47 -10.71 -4.64
N GLN A 83 -4.01 -10.55 -3.44
CA GLN A 83 -4.78 -9.37 -3.03
C GLN A 83 -3.90 -8.11 -2.95
N LEU A 84 -2.67 -8.25 -2.45
CA LEU A 84 -1.68 -7.16 -2.44
C LEU A 84 -1.36 -6.69 -3.87
N ALA A 85 -1.11 -7.63 -4.79
CA ALA A 85 -0.88 -7.34 -6.20
C ALA A 85 -2.11 -6.69 -6.86
N ALA A 86 -3.30 -7.25 -6.66
CA ALA A 86 -4.54 -6.70 -7.21
C ALA A 86 -4.80 -5.25 -6.75
N THR A 87 -4.46 -4.94 -5.49
CA THR A 87 -4.57 -3.58 -4.92
C THR A 87 -3.71 -2.57 -5.67
N VAL A 88 -2.42 -2.88 -5.91
CA VAL A 88 -1.53 -1.96 -6.62
C VAL A 88 -1.84 -1.86 -8.12
N ILE A 89 -2.35 -2.94 -8.73
CA ILE A 89 -2.81 -2.94 -10.12
C ILE A 89 -4.04 -2.04 -10.28
N ALA A 90 -5.04 -2.20 -9.40
CA ALA A 90 -6.26 -1.38 -9.42
C ALA A 90 -5.93 0.10 -9.21
N ALA A 91 -5.07 0.41 -8.22
CA ALA A 91 -4.61 1.76 -7.97
C ALA A 91 -3.87 2.36 -9.19
N ALA A 92 -2.99 1.59 -9.83
CA ALA A 92 -2.23 2.08 -10.98
C ALA A 92 -3.14 2.44 -12.16
N ARG A 93 -4.15 1.61 -12.45
CA ARG A 93 -5.16 1.88 -13.47
C ARG A 93 -5.97 3.14 -13.14
N TYR A 94 -6.43 3.27 -11.89
CA TYR A 94 -7.17 4.45 -11.42
C TYR A 94 -6.37 5.74 -11.61
N TYR A 95 -5.13 5.80 -11.11
CA TYR A 95 -4.32 7.02 -11.21
C TYR A 95 -3.89 7.34 -12.64
N ALA A 96 -3.74 6.34 -13.51
CA ALA A 96 -3.45 6.57 -14.92
C ALA A 96 -4.62 7.30 -15.60
N GLN A 97 -5.86 6.87 -15.34
CA GLN A 97 -7.06 7.51 -15.84
C GLN A 97 -7.27 8.90 -15.22
N GLU A 98 -7.26 8.98 -13.90
CA GLU A 98 -7.58 10.20 -13.14
C GLU A 98 -6.58 11.33 -13.43
N LYS A 99 -5.29 11.01 -13.52
CA LYS A 99 -4.23 12.01 -13.72
C LYS A 99 -3.79 12.14 -15.17
N ARG A 100 -4.33 11.34 -16.08
CA ARG A 100 -3.90 11.24 -17.49
C ARG A 100 -2.38 11.06 -17.61
N ALA A 101 -1.79 10.31 -16.68
CA ALA A 101 -0.35 10.11 -16.62
C ALA A 101 0.09 9.07 -17.65
N ALA A 102 1.20 9.33 -18.33
CA ALA A 102 1.82 8.37 -19.26
C ALA A 102 2.42 7.17 -18.50
N VAL A 103 2.85 7.39 -17.25
CA VAL A 103 3.42 6.36 -16.39
C VAL A 103 2.92 6.54 -14.96
N VAL A 104 2.53 5.46 -14.29
CA VAL A 104 2.11 5.48 -12.89
C VAL A 104 2.91 4.45 -12.10
N SER A 105 3.51 4.86 -10.99
CA SER A 105 4.16 3.95 -10.05
C SER A 105 3.41 3.95 -8.73
N ILE A 106 2.96 2.77 -8.30
CA ILE A 106 2.30 2.55 -7.02
C ILE A 106 3.25 1.82 -6.08
N THR A 107 3.32 2.30 -4.84
CA THR A 107 3.92 1.60 -3.71
C THR A 107 2.88 1.43 -2.61
N LEU A 108 2.55 0.19 -2.27
CA LEU A 108 1.73 -0.15 -1.11
C LEU A 108 2.64 -0.32 0.10
N ASP A 109 2.53 0.60 1.06
CA ASP A 109 3.24 0.55 2.33
C ASP A 109 2.47 -0.29 3.37
N SER A 110 3.21 -0.89 4.31
CA SER A 110 2.64 -1.69 5.41
C SER A 110 1.71 -0.89 6.31
N GLN A 111 2.05 0.38 6.56
CA GLN A 111 1.28 1.33 7.35
C GLN A 111 1.73 2.78 7.06
N PRO A 112 0.94 3.81 7.43
CA PRO A 112 1.42 5.18 7.47
C PRO A 112 2.63 5.33 8.41
N GLY A 113 3.59 6.17 8.06
CA GLY A 113 4.78 6.38 8.88
C GLY A 113 6.01 6.89 8.13
N PRO A 114 7.11 7.15 8.86
CA PRO A 114 8.39 7.58 8.27
C PRO A 114 9.06 6.44 7.48
N ALA A 115 10.10 6.76 6.72
CA ALA A 115 10.78 5.80 5.82
C ALA A 115 11.22 4.50 6.51
N PHE A 116 11.71 4.58 7.75
CA PHE A 116 12.13 3.43 8.56
C PHE A 116 11.09 3.04 9.63
N GLY A 117 9.82 3.44 9.45
CA GLY A 117 8.69 3.07 10.30
C GLY A 117 7.65 2.19 9.59
N LYS A 118 7.96 1.78 8.35
CA LYS A 118 7.11 0.99 7.45
C LYS A 118 7.98 0.27 6.42
N THR A 119 7.41 -0.71 5.75
CA THR A 119 8.05 -1.41 4.62
C THR A 119 7.09 -1.52 3.45
N VAL A 120 7.64 -1.88 2.29
CA VAL A 120 6.85 -2.11 1.07
C VAL A 120 6.19 -3.48 1.15
N LEU A 121 4.87 -3.51 0.93
CA LEU A 121 4.11 -4.75 0.75
C LEU A 121 3.94 -5.10 -0.72
N ALA A 122 3.73 -4.11 -1.61
CA ALA A 122 3.64 -4.36 -3.04
C ALA A 122 4.02 -3.13 -3.88
N THR A 123 4.46 -3.37 -5.11
CA THR A 123 4.73 -2.35 -6.12
C THR A 123 4.21 -2.77 -7.47
N ALA A 124 3.80 -1.78 -8.26
CA ALA A 124 3.55 -1.94 -9.69
C ALA A 124 3.82 -0.62 -10.41
N THR A 125 4.42 -0.68 -11.60
CA THR A 125 4.51 0.45 -12.52
C THR A 125 3.74 0.12 -13.78
N TYR A 126 2.87 1.05 -14.19
CA TYR A 126 1.97 0.92 -15.34
C TYR A 126 2.25 2.03 -16.36
N ALA A 127 2.47 1.64 -17.61
CA ALA A 127 2.62 2.52 -18.77
C ALA A 127 1.55 2.11 -19.81
N PRO A 128 0.38 2.78 -19.86
CA PRO A 128 -0.74 2.36 -20.69
C PRO A 128 -0.42 2.25 -22.18
N ASP A 129 0.53 3.06 -22.67
CA ASP A 129 0.95 3.11 -24.08
C ASP A 129 1.95 2.01 -24.46
N GLY A 130 2.37 1.16 -23.51
CA GLY A 130 3.35 0.10 -23.73
C GLY A 130 4.79 0.58 -23.87
N LYS A 131 5.06 1.88 -23.66
CA LYS A 131 6.39 2.47 -23.91
C LYS A 131 7.25 2.66 -22.65
N GLY A 132 6.86 2.00 -21.56
CA GLY A 132 7.52 2.03 -20.26
C GLY A 132 7.83 3.41 -19.69
N VAL A 133 8.91 3.54 -18.92
CA VAL A 133 9.27 4.83 -18.30
C VAL A 133 9.90 5.75 -19.32
N SER A 134 10.77 5.23 -20.18
CA SER A 134 11.57 6.04 -21.10
C SER A 134 10.75 6.66 -22.25
N GLY A 135 9.64 6.04 -22.63
CA GLY A 135 8.91 6.37 -23.86
C GLY A 135 9.41 5.59 -25.09
N SER A 136 10.44 4.76 -24.91
CA SER A 136 10.98 3.85 -25.92
C SER A 136 11.20 2.42 -25.38
N ASP A 137 10.74 2.12 -24.17
CA ASP A 137 10.74 0.76 -23.67
C ASP A 137 9.62 -0.05 -24.37
N ASP A 138 9.58 -1.36 -24.15
CA ASP A 138 8.55 -2.26 -24.69
C ASP A 138 7.87 -3.02 -23.54
N TRP A 139 7.13 -2.30 -22.69
CA TRP A 139 6.35 -2.90 -21.62
C TRP A 139 5.19 -2.01 -21.16
N THR A 140 4.10 -2.68 -20.76
CA THR A 140 2.91 -2.05 -20.15
C THR A 140 2.94 -2.12 -18.62
N TRP A 141 3.43 -3.21 -18.05
CA TRP A 141 3.58 -3.41 -16.61
C TRP A 141 5.00 -3.83 -16.26
N ASN A 142 5.56 -3.26 -15.20
CA ASN A 142 6.91 -3.58 -14.71
C ASN A 142 7.02 -3.30 -13.20
N THR A 143 8.13 -3.72 -12.57
CA THR A 143 8.39 -3.58 -11.12
C THR A 143 7.26 -4.21 -10.29
N LEU A 144 6.83 -5.40 -10.71
CA LEU A 144 5.74 -6.17 -10.11
C LEU A 144 6.26 -6.95 -8.92
N GLN A 145 6.05 -6.43 -7.72
CA GLN A 145 6.47 -7.09 -6.47
C GLN A 145 5.32 -7.12 -5.47
N ALA A 146 5.23 -8.20 -4.71
CA ALA A 146 4.31 -8.32 -3.58
C ALA A 146 4.92 -9.27 -2.54
N THR A 147 4.77 -8.95 -1.26
CA THR A 147 5.10 -9.87 -0.16
C THR A 147 4.15 -11.07 -0.19
N PRO A 148 4.57 -12.27 0.27
CA PRO A 148 3.71 -13.46 0.32
C PRO A 148 2.42 -13.25 1.15
N ARG A 149 2.46 -12.33 2.12
CA ARG A 149 1.35 -11.90 2.98
C ARG A 149 1.56 -10.46 3.44
N GLY A 150 0.54 -9.83 4.01
CA GLY A 150 0.71 -8.62 4.81
C GLY A 150 1.31 -8.90 6.20
N LEU A 151 1.24 -7.91 7.10
CA LEU A 151 1.87 -7.95 8.42
C LEU A 151 0.84 -8.07 9.55
N THR A 152 1.24 -8.78 10.60
CA THR A 152 0.48 -8.88 11.85
C THR A 152 0.48 -7.55 12.61
N ALA A 153 -0.47 -7.36 13.53
CA ALA A 153 -0.49 -6.21 14.43
C ALA A 153 0.82 -6.05 15.23
N GLN A 154 1.46 -7.16 15.62
CA GLN A 154 2.74 -7.13 16.34
C GLN A 154 3.90 -6.67 15.45
N GLU A 155 4.00 -7.19 14.23
CA GLU A 155 5.00 -6.77 13.24
C GLU A 155 4.85 -5.27 12.91
N LEU A 156 3.62 -4.79 12.71
CA LEU A 156 3.32 -3.37 12.49
C LEU A 156 3.73 -2.51 13.69
N LYS A 157 3.46 -2.97 14.92
CA LYS A 157 3.87 -2.25 16.13
C LYS A 157 5.40 -2.19 16.28
N ILE A 158 6.10 -3.26 15.90
CA ILE A 158 7.57 -3.28 15.86
C ILE A 158 8.08 -2.22 14.86
N GLN A 159 7.53 -2.15 13.65
CA GLN A 159 7.93 -1.16 12.65
C GLN A 159 7.71 0.28 13.14
N CYS A 160 6.56 0.54 13.76
CA CYS A 160 6.24 1.85 14.34
C CYS A 160 7.28 2.25 15.41
N LEU A 161 7.58 1.36 16.35
CA LEU A 161 8.61 1.60 17.37
C LEU A 161 10.01 1.76 16.77
N TRP A 162 10.33 1.01 15.71
CA TRP A 162 11.60 1.16 14.99
C TRP A 162 11.76 2.57 14.44
N GLY A 163 10.74 3.08 13.75
CA GLY A 163 10.72 4.44 13.19
C GLY A 163 10.85 5.53 14.25
N GLU A 164 10.14 5.37 15.37
CA GLU A 164 10.17 6.33 16.50
C GLU A 164 11.50 6.31 17.27
N MET A 165 12.09 5.13 17.46
CA MET A 165 13.22 4.96 18.38
C MET A 165 14.58 5.06 17.69
N ARG A 166 14.71 4.69 16.40
CA ARG A 166 16.01 4.55 15.73
C ARG A 166 16.93 5.76 15.84
N GLY A 167 16.39 6.98 15.90
CA GLY A 167 17.18 8.21 16.02
C GLY A 167 18.03 8.27 17.30
N LYS A 168 17.58 7.59 18.37
CA LYS A 168 18.30 7.50 19.66
C LYS A 168 19.39 6.43 19.67
N PHE A 169 19.46 5.62 18.62
CA PHE A 169 20.40 4.51 18.48
C PHE A 169 21.31 4.73 17.26
N GLN A 170 21.61 5.97 16.90
CA GLN A 170 22.61 6.25 15.85
C GLN A 170 24.02 6.19 16.45
N VAL A 171 24.91 5.46 15.78
CA VAL A 171 26.35 5.36 16.05
C VAL A 171 27.04 5.44 14.70
N ASP A 172 27.91 6.44 14.51
CA ASP A 172 28.68 6.68 13.28
C ASP A 172 27.82 6.69 12.00
N GLY A 173 26.66 7.35 12.06
CA GLY A 173 25.72 7.45 10.95
C GLY A 173 24.90 6.19 10.64
N SER A 174 25.12 5.10 11.39
CA SER A 174 24.40 3.84 11.27
C SER A 174 23.53 3.58 12.51
N THR A 175 22.50 2.74 12.37
CA THR A 175 21.67 2.36 13.53
C THR A 175 22.32 1.19 14.27
N ASP A 176 22.56 1.30 15.58
CA ASP A 176 22.92 0.15 16.43
C ASP A 176 21.69 -0.75 16.59
N GLU A 177 21.51 -1.63 15.61
CA GLU A 177 20.37 -2.55 15.54
C GLU A 177 20.31 -3.48 16.74
N ARG A 178 21.45 -3.90 17.30
CA ARG A 178 21.47 -4.81 18.44
C ARG A 178 20.82 -4.15 19.65
N ARG A 179 21.20 -2.91 19.97
CA ARG A 179 20.60 -2.15 21.09
C ARG A 179 19.17 -1.74 20.79
N LEU A 180 18.85 -1.35 19.56
CA LEU A 180 17.48 -1.00 19.16
C LEU A 180 16.54 -2.20 19.28
N LYS A 181 16.93 -3.37 18.75
CA LYS A 181 16.16 -4.63 18.86
C LYS A 181 15.92 -4.99 20.31
N ALA A 182 16.96 -4.96 21.16
CA ALA A 182 16.81 -5.22 22.59
C ALA A 182 15.87 -4.23 23.30
N ALA A 183 15.91 -2.95 22.95
CA ALA A 183 15.05 -1.93 23.54
C ALA A 183 13.57 -2.10 23.15
N ILE A 184 13.29 -2.41 21.88
CA ILE A 184 11.93 -2.71 21.39
C ILE A 184 11.43 -4.01 22.01
N ALA A 185 12.25 -5.06 22.02
CA ALA A 185 11.95 -6.36 22.63
C ALA A 185 11.54 -6.21 24.10
N LYS A 186 12.30 -5.41 24.86
CA LYS A 186 12.00 -5.10 26.27
C LYS A 186 10.66 -4.36 26.43
N LYS A 187 10.35 -3.40 25.56
CA LYS A 187 9.06 -2.67 25.59
C LYS A 187 7.87 -3.56 25.28
N LEU A 188 8.02 -4.48 24.32
CA LEU A 188 6.95 -5.38 23.87
C LEU A 188 6.89 -6.70 24.66
N LYS A 189 7.87 -6.97 25.53
CA LYS A 189 8.02 -8.23 26.28
C LYS A 189 8.08 -9.47 25.37
N ILE A 190 8.89 -9.38 24.31
CA ILE A 190 9.09 -10.45 23.31
C ILE A 190 10.57 -10.76 23.12
N PRO A 191 10.94 -11.91 22.50
CA PRO A 191 12.32 -12.20 22.13
C PRO A 191 12.86 -11.20 21.10
N ALA A 192 14.15 -10.83 21.22
CA ALA A 192 14.78 -9.84 20.33
C ALA A 192 14.91 -10.32 18.89
N GLU A 193 14.95 -11.65 18.69
CA GLU A 193 15.03 -12.32 17.39
C GLU A 193 13.77 -12.09 16.55
N LYS A 194 12.64 -11.77 17.20
CA LYS A 194 11.39 -11.40 16.52
C LYS A 194 11.32 -9.94 16.09
N VAL A 195 12.28 -9.11 16.50
CA VAL A 195 12.28 -7.66 16.22
C VAL A 195 12.99 -7.37 14.91
N MET A 196 12.21 -7.11 13.85
CA MET A 196 12.72 -6.77 12.53
C MET A 196 11.94 -5.59 11.95
N LEU A 197 12.64 -4.65 11.31
CA LEU A 197 11.97 -3.63 10.49
C LEU A 197 11.27 -4.29 9.29
N ASN A 198 11.94 -5.24 8.63
CA ASN A 198 11.37 -5.95 7.49
C ASN A 198 11.25 -7.45 7.78
N PRO A 199 10.12 -7.90 8.36
CA PRO A 199 9.90 -9.32 8.66
C PRO A 199 9.55 -10.15 7.41
N VAL A 200 9.12 -9.51 6.31
CA VAL A 200 8.68 -10.19 5.08
C VAL A 200 9.13 -9.36 3.88
N PHE A 201 10.06 -9.89 3.07
CA PHE A 201 10.54 -9.20 1.88
C PHE A 201 9.58 -9.40 0.69
N PRO A 202 9.42 -8.38 -0.19
CA PRO A 202 8.69 -8.53 -1.43
C PRO A 202 9.34 -9.53 -2.37
N GLU A 203 8.51 -10.22 -3.15
CA GLU A 203 8.92 -11.14 -4.21
C GLU A 203 8.28 -10.68 -5.53
N PRO A 204 8.85 -11.04 -6.70
CA PRO A 204 8.16 -10.86 -7.96
C PRO A 204 6.76 -11.50 -7.95
N PHE A 205 5.79 -10.87 -8.62
CA PHE A 205 4.54 -11.51 -8.98
C PHE A 205 4.35 -11.60 -10.50
N PRO A 206 3.61 -12.60 -11.00
CA PRO A 206 3.56 -12.88 -12.43
C PRO A 206 2.84 -11.81 -13.27
N GLN A 207 3.27 -11.63 -14.52
CA GLN A 207 2.70 -10.64 -15.44
C GLN A 207 1.22 -10.90 -15.73
N GLU A 208 0.81 -12.17 -15.78
CA GLU A 208 -0.56 -12.59 -16.07
C GLU A 208 -1.57 -12.10 -15.02
N TRP A 209 -1.13 -11.71 -13.82
CA TRP A 209 -2.00 -11.13 -12.78
C TRP A 209 -2.46 -9.71 -13.11
N THR A 210 -1.84 -9.07 -14.11
CA THR A 210 -2.13 -7.69 -14.55
C THR A 210 -3.16 -7.61 -15.68
N ARG A 211 -3.71 -8.76 -16.10
CA ARG A 211 -4.80 -8.84 -17.08
C ARG A 211 -6.11 -8.38 -16.44
#